data_AF-A0AD91-F1
#
_entry.id   AF-A0AD91-F1
#
_cell.length_a   1.000
_cell.length_b   1.000
_cell.length_c   1.000
_cell.angle_alpha   90.00
_cell.angle_beta   90.00
_cell.angle_gamma   90.00
#
_symmetry.space_group_name_H-M   'P 1'
#
loop_
_entity.id
_entity.type
_entity.pdbx_description
1 polymer ?
#
loop_
_entity_poly.entity_id
_entity_poly.type
_entity_poly.pdbx_seq_one_letter_code
_entity_poly.pdbx_strand_id
1 'polypeptide(L)'
;MATRCAHGVNVSAGFGHTQRKSREGRFVLEPDPRVVRELLTRYASLRIAQAERERPAAARELADVSYTLCVMMATTSIQDAVAKADALLLAKGRTPEVARAADPDGESGLSLAV
;
A
#
# COMPACT_ATOMS: atom_id res chain seq x y z
N MET A 1 -51.29 18.45 -16.09
CA MET A 1 -51.36 19.71 -16.88
C MET A 1 -50.56 20.77 -16.14
N ALA A 2 -49.57 21.37 -16.81
CA ALA A 2 -48.80 22.58 -16.44
C ALA A 2 -48.21 22.63 -15.01
N THR A 3 -46.93 22.94 -14.83
CA THR A 3 -46.42 24.28 -15.12
C THR A 3 -44.91 24.22 -15.31
N ARG A 4 -44.47 24.86 -16.41
CA ARG A 4 -43.08 25.21 -16.67
C ARG A 4 -42.61 26.18 -15.58
N CYS A 5 -41.41 26.01 -15.07
CA CYS A 5 -40.59 27.16 -14.70
C CYS A 5 -39.29 27.07 -15.48
N ALA A 6 -39.24 27.92 -16.49
CA ALA A 6 -38.11 28.22 -17.32
C ALA A 6 -37.35 29.42 -16.73
N HIS A 7 -36.02 29.31 -16.76
CA HIS A 7 -35.04 30.36 -17.06
C HIS A 7 -34.74 31.44 -16.02
N GLY A 8 -33.45 31.47 -15.68
CA GLY A 8 -32.77 32.58 -15.03
C GLY A 8 -31.27 32.40 -15.22
N VAL A 9 -30.80 32.83 -16.40
CA VAL A 9 -29.42 32.73 -16.87
C VAL A 9 -28.51 33.61 -16.02
N ASN A 10 -27.33 33.11 -15.65
CA ASN A 10 -26.17 33.99 -15.53
C ASN A 10 -24.96 33.29 -16.15
N VAL A 11 -24.67 33.70 -17.38
CA VAL A 11 -23.34 33.61 -17.96
C VAL A 11 -22.67 34.96 -17.68
N SER A 12 -21.57 34.95 -16.94
CA SER A 12 -20.30 35.58 -17.33
C SER A 12 -19.35 35.65 -16.14
N ALA A 13 -18.21 35.00 -16.26
CA ALA A 13 -16.92 35.68 -16.37
C ALA A 13 -15.82 34.62 -16.29
N GLY A 14 -14.99 34.57 -17.32
CA GLY A 14 -13.92 33.60 -17.42
C GLY A 14 -12.92 33.75 -16.28
N PHE A 15 -12.45 32.61 -15.79
CA PHE A 15 -11.07 32.49 -15.38
C PHE A 15 -10.44 31.46 -16.30
N GLY A 16 -9.77 31.98 -17.33
CA GLY A 16 -8.91 31.18 -18.18
C GLY A 16 -7.79 30.58 -17.34
N HIS A 17 -7.97 29.33 -16.91
CA HIS A 17 -6.83 28.45 -16.72
C HIS A 17 -6.64 27.66 -18.02
N THR A 18 -6.00 28.31 -18.98
CA THR A 18 -5.26 27.64 -20.05
C THR A 18 -4.09 26.87 -19.44
N GLN A 19 -4.38 25.75 -18.79
CA GLN A 19 -3.48 24.61 -18.75
C GLN A 19 -4.36 23.37 -18.67
N ARG A 20 -4.77 22.86 -19.84
CA ARG A 20 -4.96 21.41 -19.96
C ARG A 20 -3.58 20.77 -19.81
N LYS A 21 -3.08 20.71 -18.57
CA LYS A 21 -1.88 19.95 -18.24
C LYS A 21 -2.27 18.50 -18.47
N SER A 22 -1.80 17.92 -19.57
CA SER A 22 -2.02 16.51 -19.92
C SER A 22 -1.84 15.67 -18.66
N ARG A 23 -2.94 15.19 -18.09
CA ARG A 23 -2.91 14.05 -17.18
C ARG A 23 -2.80 12.82 -18.06
N GLU A 24 -1.65 12.67 -18.73
CA GLU A 24 -1.22 11.38 -19.24
C GLU A 24 -0.74 10.59 -18.01
N GLY A 25 -1.69 10.24 -17.14
CA GLY A 25 -1.42 9.51 -15.92
C GLY A 25 -1.28 8.04 -16.28
N ARG A 26 -0.06 7.50 -16.20
CA ARG A 26 0.14 6.05 -16.22
C ARG A 26 -0.45 5.49 -14.93
N PHE A 27 -1.65 4.91 -15.00
CA PHE A 27 -2.23 4.17 -13.90
C PHE A 27 -1.45 2.87 -13.72
N VAL A 28 -0.76 2.71 -12.60
CA VAL A 28 -0.05 1.49 -12.23
C VAL A 28 -0.81 0.86 -11.08
N LEU A 29 -1.18 -0.41 -11.24
CA LEU A 29 -1.70 -1.21 -10.13
C LEU A 29 -0.53 -1.54 -9.21
N GLU A 30 -0.44 -0.82 -8.10
CA GLU A 30 0.51 -1.13 -7.04
C GLU A 30 -0.18 -1.98 -5.96
N PRO A 31 0.52 -2.98 -5.40
CA PRO A 31 -0.01 -3.75 -4.29
C PRO A 31 -0.05 -2.90 -3.01
N ASP A 32 -1.12 -3.06 -2.23
CA ASP A 32 -1.28 -2.37 -0.96
C ASP A 32 -0.28 -2.90 0.10
N PRO A 33 0.48 -2.03 0.78
CA PRO A 33 1.51 -2.46 1.72
C PRO A 33 0.97 -3.17 2.96
N ARG A 34 -0.29 -2.95 3.37
CA ARG A 34 -0.88 -3.69 4.49
C ARG A 34 -1.16 -5.13 4.06
N VAL A 35 -1.78 -5.31 2.90
CA VAL A 35 -2.05 -6.64 2.34
C VAL A 35 -0.75 -7.44 2.13
N VAL A 36 0.30 -6.79 1.62
CA VAL A 36 1.62 -7.44 1.43
C VAL A 36 2.20 -7.90 2.77
N ARG A 37 2.13 -7.08 3.83
CA ARG A 37 2.59 -7.48 5.17
C ARG A 37 1.82 -8.67 5.72
N GLU A 38 0.49 -8.65 5.64
CA GLU A 38 -0.36 -9.75 6.11
C GLU A 38 -0.01 -11.06 5.39
N LEU A 39 0.21 -11.00 4.07
CA LEU A 39 0.56 -12.16 3.26
C LEU A 39 1.93 -12.74 3.63
N LEU A 40 2.93 -11.87 3.90
CA LEU A 40 4.25 -12.30 4.37
C LEU A 40 4.19 -12.92 5.77
N THR A 41 3.42 -12.34 6.69
CA THR A 41 3.22 -12.93 8.02
C THR A 41 2.59 -14.32 7.92
N ARG A 42 1.53 -14.47 7.12
CA ARG A 42 0.87 -15.77 6.90
C ARG A 42 1.81 -16.79 6.27
N TYR A 43 2.59 -16.37 5.26
CA TYR A 43 3.61 -17.21 4.64
C TYR A 43 4.63 -17.74 5.67
N ALA A 44 5.16 -16.86 6.53
CA ALA A 44 6.12 -17.24 7.56
C ALA A 44 5.52 -18.23 8.57
N SER A 45 4.31 -17.97 9.07
CA SER A 45 3.62 -18.88 9.98
C SER A 45 3.40 -20.27 9.37
N LEU A 46 2.99 -20.34 8.10
CA LEU A 46 2.80 -21.62 7.40
C LEU A 46 4.11 -22.36 7.16
N ARG A 47 5.19 -21.63 6.83
CA ARG A 47 6.54 -22.20 6.69
C ARG A 47 7.04 -22.84 7.99
N ILE A 48 6.80 -22.17 9.12
CA ILE A 48 7.15 -22.69 10.45
C ILE A 48 6.34 -23.95 10.75
N ALA A 49 5.01 -23.89 10.61
CA ALA A 49 4.13 -25.03 10.87
C ALA A 49 4.48 -26.25 10.00
N GLN A 50 4.81 -26.03 8.73
CA GLN A 50 5.23 -27.09 7.81
C GLN A 50 6.55 -27.74 8.26
N ALA A 51 7.51 -26.95 8.74
CA ALA A 51 8.79 -27.43 9.24
C ALA A 51 8.66 -28.19 10.58
N GLU A 52 7.74 -27.77 11.44
CA GLU A 52 7.45 -28.45 12.70
C GLU A 52 6.76 -29.79 12.48
N ARG A 53 5.75 -29.82 11.60
CA ARG A 53 5.02 -31.03 11.26
C ARG A 53 4.37 -30.87 9.89
N GLU A 54 4.83 -31.67 8.95
CA GLU A 54 4.21 -31.75 7.63
C GLU A 54 2.73 -32.16 7.74
N ARG A 55 1.85 -31.25 7.31
CA ARG A 55 0.41 -31.50 7.21
C ARG A 55 -0.07 -31.13 5.81
N PRO A 56 -0.86 -31.99 5.15
CA PRO A 56 -1.28 -31.74 3.76
C PRO A 56 -2.14 -30.47 3.62
N ALA A 57 -2.91 -30.11 4.64
CA ALA A 57 -3.69 -28.86 4.64
C ALA A 57 -2.79 -27.61 4.68
N ALA A 58 -1.78 -27.60 5.56
CA ALA A 58 -0.83 -26.49 5.67
C ALA A 58 0.05 -26.37 4.41
N ALA A 59 0.44 -27.49 3.80
CA ALA A 59 1.20 -27.51 2.55
C ALA A 59 0.40 -26.88 1.39
N ARG A 60 -0.91 -27.17 1.29
CA ARG A 60 -1.80 -26.55 0.30
C ARG A 60 -1.93 -25.05 0.53
N GLU A 61 -2.19 -24.64 1.76
CA GLU A 61 -2.32 -23.23 2.11
C GLU A 61 -1.02 -22.45 1.85
N LEU A 62 0.13 -23.06 2.15
CA LEU A 62 1.44 -22.50 1.85
C LEU A 62 1.64 -22.31 0.34
N ALA A 63 1.20 -23.27 -0.49
CA ALA A 63 1.26 -23.15 -1.93
C ALA A 63 0.37 -22.00 -2.46
N ASP A 64 -0.85 -21.84 -1.92
CA ASP A 64 -1.77 -20.77 -2.31
C ASP A 64 -1.22 -19.38 -1.97
N VAL A 65 -0.68 -19.23 -0.75
CA VAL A 65 -0.03 -17.99 -0.32
C VAL A 65 1.21 -17.69 -1.17
N SER A 66 2.01 -18.72 -1.48
CA SER A 66 3.20 -18.57 -2.32
C SER A 66 2.83 -18.13 -3.74
N TYR A 67 1.80 -18.75 -4.32
CA TYR A 67 1.29 -18.37 -5.64
C TYR A 67 0.78 -16.93 -5.65
N THR A 68 0.02 -16.54 -4.64
CA THR A 68 -0.50 -15.17 -4.51
C THR A 68 0.62 -14.15 -4.42
N LEU A 69 1.68 -14.43 -3.65
CA LEU A 69 2.87 -13.58 -3.57
C LEU A 69 3.54 -13.43 -4.94
N CYS A 70 3.78 -14.55 -5.63
CA CYS A 70 4.39 -14.53 -6.97
C CYS A 70 3.58 -13.69 -7.96
N VAL A 71 2.25 -13.87 -8.02
CA VAL A 71 1.38 -13.10 -8.92
C VAL A 71 1.39 -11.62 -8.54
N MET A 72 1.21 -11.29 -7.26
CA MET A 72 1.15 -9.91 -6.78
C MET A 72 2.46 -9.16 -7.02
N MET A 73 3.60 -9.85 -6.89
CA MET A 73 4.92 -9.28 -7.14
C MET A 73 5.37 -9.41 -8.59
N ALA A 74 4.58 -10.04 -9.47
CA ALA A 74 4.94 -10.36 -10.85
C ALA A 74 6.31 -11.07 -10.94
N THR A 75 6.49 -12.12 -10.13
CA THR A 75 7.68 -12.99 -10.13
C THR A 75 7.29 -14.44 -10.36
N THR A 76 8.26 -15.28 -10.73
CA THR A 76 8.06 -16.72 -10.97
C THR A 76 8.58 -17.59 -9.83
N SER A 77 9.33 -17.02 -8.89
CA SER A 77 9.89 -17.71 -7.72
C SER A 77 9.40 -17.03 -6.45
N ILE A 78 9.12 -17.86 -5.43
CA ILE A 78 8.71 -17.37 -4.10
C ILE A 78 9.81 -16.56 -3.42
N GLN A 79 11.08 -16.91 -3.64
CA GLN A 79 12.21 -16.17 -3.04
C GLN A 79 12.29 -14.75 -3.63
N ASP A 80 12.13 -14.63 -4.95
CA ASP A 80 12.10 -13.34 -5.65
C ASP A 80 10.86 -12.53 -5.24
N ALA A 81 9.72 -13.20 -5.04
CA ALA A 81 8.50 -12.56 -4.57
C ALA A 81 8.70 -11.92 -3.19
N VAL A 82 9.27 -12.68 -2.24
CA VAL A 82 9.54 -12.19 -0.88
C VAL A 82 10.53 -11.02 -0.92
N ALA A 83 11.65 -11.15 -1.65
CA ALA A 83 12.64 -10.09 -1.76
C ALA A 83 12.06 -8.79 -2.36
N LYS A 84 11.22 -8.91 -3.40
CA LYS A 84 10.56 -7.76 -4.03
C LYS A 84 9.49 -7.14 -3.13
N ALA A 85 8.76 -7.97 -2.37
CA ALA A 85 7.78 -7.51 -1.39
C ALA A 85 8.48 -6.71 -0.26
N ASP A 86 9.58 -7.21 0.29
CA ASP A 86 10.34 -6.50 1.32
C ASP A 86 10.92 -5.18 0.80
N ALA A 87 11.46 -5.16 -0.42
CA ALA A 87 11.93 -3.94 -1.05
C ALA A 87 10.80 -2.90 -1.23
N LEU A 88 9.60 -3.36 -1.63
CA LEU A 88 8.41 -2.52 -1.74
C LEU A 88 7.99 -1.95 -0.38
N LEU A 89 7.97 -2.77 0.67
CA LEU A 89 7.61 -2.34 2.01
C LEU A 89 8.62 -1.34 2.58
N LEU A 90 9.92 -1.56 2.35
CA LEU A 90 10.99 -0.63 2.76
C LEU A 90 10.86 0.71 2.02
N ALA A 91 10.56 0.69 0.73
CA ALA A 91 10.34 1.90 -0.06
C ALA A 91 9.11 2.69 0.44
N LYS A 92 7.99 2.00 0.71
CA LYS A 92 6.76 2.65 1.21
C LYS A 92 6.91 3.14 2.65
N GLY A 93 7.64 2.43 3.52
CA GLY A 93 7.92 2.84 4.90
C GLY A 93 8.88 4.03 5.03
N ARG A 94 9.65 4.37 3.98
CA ARG A 94 10.48 5.58 3.94
C ARG A 94 9.66 6.84 3.60
N THR A 95 8.40 6.69 3.19
CA THR A 95 7.49 7.83 2.99
C THR A 95 7.04 8.32 4.37
N PRO A 96 7.26 9.60 4.73
CA PRO A 96 6.97 10.10 6.07
C PRO A 96 5.46 10.28 6.28
N GLU A 97 4.71 9.19 6.40
CA GLU A 97 3.32 9.22 6.84
C GLU A 97 3.21 9.45 8.37
N VAL A 98 4.33 9.28 9.11
CA VAL A 98 4.39 9.44 10.57
C VAL A 98 4.99 10.79 11.01
N ALA A 99 5.53 11.61 10.09
CA ALA A 99 6.08 12.92 10.44
C ALA A 99 5.04 13.99 10.82
N ARG A 100 3.75 13.64 10.91
CA ARG A 100 2.68 14.53 11.41
C ARG A 100 2.25 14.27 12.85
N ALA A 101 2.89 13.33 13.55
CA ALA A 101 2.61 13.05 14.97
C ALA A 101 3.87 13.12 15.85
N ALA A 102 4.97 13.70 15.35
CA ALA A 102 6.10 14.10 16.19
C ALA A 102 5.99 15.62 16.39
N ASP A 103 5.24 15.98 17.43
CA ASP A 103 5.32 17.28 18.07
C ASP A 103 6.78 17.55 18.48
N PRO A 104 7.42 18.66 18.05
CA PRO A 104 8.76 19.02 18.50
C PRO A 104 8.67 19.87 19.77
N ASP A 105 8.13 19.32 20.85
CA ASP A 105 8.28 19.91 22.18
C ASP A 105 8.34 18.80 23.23
N GLY A 106 9.53 18.59 23.78
CA GLY A 106 9.82 17.47 24.66
C GLY A 106 11.29 17.43 25.05
N GLU A 107 11.77 18.57 25.56
CA GLU A 107 12.78 18.69 26.61
C GLU A 107 13.90 17.62 26.69
N SER A 108 15.06 18.00 26.16
CA SER A 108 16.37 17.52 26.62
C SER A 108 16.49 17.73 28.13
N GLY A 109 16.62 16.64 28.90
CA GLY A 109 16.82 16.75 30.33
C GLY A 109 17.10 15.43 31.04
N LEU A 110 18.14 14.69 30.66
CA LEU A 110 18.66 13.60 31.50
C LEU A 110 20.19 13.62 31.54
N SER A 111 20.72 14.42 32.49
CA SER A 111 22.08 14.31 33.01
C SER A 111 22.27 12.93 33.65
N LEU A 112 23.19 12.14 33.12
CA LEU A 112 23.65 10.92 33.77
C LEU A 112 24.85 11.25 34.65
N ALA A 113 24.64 11.18 35.96
CA ALA A 113 25.71 11.11 36.95
C ALA A 113 26.18 9.65 37.05
N VAL A 114 27.48 9.41 36.86
CA VAL A 114 28.24 8.28 37.42
C VAL A 114 29.69 8.67 37.60
#